data_AF-A0A3R7KNW0-F1
#
_entry.id   AF-A0A3R7KNW0-F1
#
_cell.length_a   1.000
_cell.length_b   1.000
_cell.length_c   1.000
_cell.angle_alpha   90.00
_cell.angle_beta   90.00
_cell.angle_gamma   90.00
#
_symmetry.space_group_name_H-M   'P 1'
#
loop_
_entity.id
_entity.type
_entity.pdbx_description
1 polymer ?
#
loop_
_entity_poly.entity_id
_entity_poly.type
_entity_poly.pdbx_seq_one_letter_code
_entity_poly.pdbx_strand_id
1 'polypeptide(L)'
;MQFLEDKTKQQESPEAPDMISASEAFAEMAKPLFKRFNDPVEKVREICIRITTKCIAKEEDLLRYLPYLLPAITNRINSQYGGVHDDFHEINIASCRILATISNHLVSVMKHFTVAAVRTLMPLLLHRLARVRVAVVETIRALVTCPNVEKCKGSGTEAIVDLIGHRDENVIPVASFYTAEVRLNYFAKLDQDRNPMVRRAFFAMISDWMVNLPDRYDHESRLLPYLLSAVSDEDTAISHDALQTLEVLGERYEREHGEDVIEIKQYGVDGKNPTYNYHAPLPEPFIAGRPSLGTRLFVRGRARRFLGPILRELANWQDATRAHAVRLLKCVLVYCEETITVDVHLLVNTLLRTWGGDHDLLLELRQCADLTGRFAAPRTYLPILLSRIRGDSDVVVPLAATASGGATTVSQTTVALEILHGLFQGSLDKMVLPHVPEILETIAMPSILDLESKMVKLALSRVLLQITELLESTW
;
A
#
# COMPACT_ATOMS: atom_id res chain seq x y z
N MET A 1 4.32 -78.45 65.58
CA MET A 1 5.34 -77.72 64.81
C MET A 1 4.61 -77.00 63.69
N GLN A 2 4.04 -75.81 63.91
CA GLN A 2 4.72 -74.51 63.91
C GLN A 2 5.57 -74.32 62.65
N PHE A 3 4.93 -73.80 61.59
CA PHE A 3 5.58 -72.97 60.59
C PHE A 3 4.70 -71.73 60.41
N LEU A 4 5.35 -70.58 60.51
CA LEU A 4 4.77 -69.24 60.45
C LEU A 4 4.36 -68.89 59.01
N GLU A 5 3.13 -68.44 58.82
CA GLU A 5 2.79 -67.57 57.69
C GLU A 5 2.25 -66.25 58.25
N ASP A 6 2.95 -65.20 57.85
CA ASP A 6 2.84 -63.83 58.29
C ASP A 6 1.58 -63.19 57.69
N LYS A 7 0.73 -62.62 58.55
CA LYS A 7 -0.47 -61.87 58.14
C LYS A 7 -0.08 -60.43 57.87
N THR A 8 0.35 -60.13 56.65
CA THR A 8 0.39 -58.74 56.17
C THR A 8 -1.01 -58.30 55.79
N LYS A 9 -1.65 -57.55 56.69
CA LYS A 9 -2.83 -56.73 56.40
C LYS A 9 -2.49 -55.78 55.24
N GLN A 10 -3.13 -55.97 54.10
CA GLN A 10 -3.25 -54.91 53.09
C GLN A 10 -4.11 -53.82 53.72
N GLN A 11 -3.45 -52.74 54.12
CA GLN A 11 -4.07 -51.51 54.53
C GLN A 11 -4.32 -50.72 53.24
N GLU A 12 -5.59 -50.63 52.83
CA GLU A 12 -6.04 -49.79 51.71
C GLU A 12 -5.52 -48.37 51.94
N SER A 13 -4.63 -47.93 51.05
CA SER A 13 -4.26 -46.53 50.89
C SER A 13 -5.48 -45.74 50.42
N PRO A 14 -5.75 -44.55 50.98
CA PRO A 14 -6.85 -43.72 50.50
C PRO A 14 -6.63 -43.40 49.02
N GLU A 15 -7.66 -43.63 48.21
CA GLU A 15 -7.71 -43.25 46.80
C GLU A 15 -7.21 -41.81 46.66
N ALA A 16 -6.18 -41.62 45.84
CA ALA A 16 -5.77 -40.28 45.43
C ALA A 16 -6.98 -39.60 44.79
N PRO A 17 -7.30 -38.34 45.13
CA PRO A 17 -8.44 -37.66 44.52
C PRO A 17 -8.24 -37.66 43.00
N ASP A 18 -9.26 -38.11 42.27
CA ASP A 18 -9.31 -38.10 40.80
C ASP A 18 -8.75 -36.77 40.30
N MET A 19 -7.52 -36.81 39.76
CA MET A 19 -6.94 -35.63 39.13
C MET A 19 -7.69 -35.42 37.82
N ILE A 20 -8.71 -34.57 37.87
CA ILE A 20 -9.44 -34.09 36.70
C ILE A 20 -8.42 -33.72 35.62
N SER A 21 -8.55 -34.30 34.44
CA SER A 21 -7.62 -34.00 33.34
C SER A 21 -7.71 -32.51 32.99
N ALA A 22 -6.61 -31.90 32.55
CA ALA A 22 -6.59 -30.46 32.26
C ALA A 22 -7.65 -30.02 31.22
N SER A 23 -8.06 -30.93 30.33
CA SER A 23 -9.13 -30.71 29.35
C SER A 23 -10.52 -30.74 30.00
N GLU A 24 -10.79 -31.67 30.92
CA GLU A 24 -12.05 -31.72 31.67
C GLU A 24 -12.22 -30.49 32.57
N ALA A 25 -11.16 -30.06 33.25
CA ALA A 25 -11.17 -28.84 34.05
C ALA A 25 -11.46 -27.61 33.17
N PHE A 26 -10.89 -27.54 31.96
CA PHE A 26 -11.21 -26.47 31.02
C PHE A 26 -12.66 -26.55 30.53
N ALA A 27 -13.19 -27.74 30.28
CA ALA A 27 -14.57 -27.93 29.83
C ALA A 27 -15.60 -27.34 30.82
N GLU A 28 -15.37 -27.53 32.11
CA GLU A 28 -16.23 -26.96 33.17
C GLU A 28 -16.05 -25.44 33.31
N MET A 29 -14.82 -24.94 33.20
CA MET A 29 -14.48 -23.54 33.42
C MET A 29 -14.66 -22.64 32.18
N ALA A 30 -14.74 -23.19 30.97
CA ALA A 30 -14.71 -22.43 29.73
C ALA A 30 -15.79 -21.35 29.64
N LYS A 31 -17.06 -21.70 29.88
CA LYS A 31 -18.17 -20.73 29.82
C LYS A 31 -18.03 -19.62 30.88
N PRO A 32 -17.78 -19.92 32.17
CA PRO A 32 -17.46 -18.90 33.16
C PRO A 32 -16.30 -17.99 32.74
N LEU A 33 -15.20 -18.56 32.24
CA LEU A 33 -14.02 -17.81 31.81
C LEU A 33 -14.33 -16.86 30.66
N PHE A 34 -15.03 -17.32 29.62
CA PHE A 34 -15.37 -16.50 28.46
C PHE A 34 -16.30 -15.33 28.84
N LYS A 35 -17.23 -15.56 29.77
CA LYS A 35 -18.10 -14.49 30.30
C LYS A 35 -17.30 -13.38 31.00
N ARG A 36 -16.12 -13.69 31.55
CA ARG A 36 -15.23 -12.72 32.21
C ARG A 36 -14.41 -11.86 31.25
N PHE A 37 -14.49 -12.08 29.94
CA PHE A 37 -13.80 -11.20 28.98
C PHE A 37 -14.34 -9.77 29.01
N ASN A 38 -15.59 -9.58 29.42
CA ASN A 38 -16.23 -8.28 29.58
C ASN A 38 -16.39 -7.89 31.07
N ASP A 39 -15.58 -8.45 31.96
CA ASP A 39 -15.63 -8.09 33.37
C ASP A 39 -15.17 -6.62 33.57
N PRO A 40 -15.85 -5.83 34.43
CA PRO A 40 -15.44 -4.46 34.70
C PRO A 40 -14.02 -4.38 35.30
N VAL A 41 -13.57 -5.43 35.99
CA VAL A 41 -12.24 -5.47 36.60
C VAL A 41 -11.21 -5.94 35.58
N GLU A 42 -10.27 -5.04 35.25
CA GLU A 42 -9.14 -5.32 34.35
C GLU A 42 -8.36 -6.58 34.70
N LYS A 43 -8.00 -6.74 35.99
CA LYS A 43 -7.19 -7.89 36.42
C LYS A 43 -7.90 -9.22 36.22
N VAL A 44 -9.22 -9.24 36.35
CA VAL A 44 -10.06 -10.43 36.09
C VAL A 44 -10.01 -10.77 34.60
N ARG A 45 -10.18 -9.77 33.72
CA ARG A 45 -10.05 -9.94 32.27
C ARG A 45 -8.68 -10.53 31.89
N GLU A 46 -7.59 -9.99 32.43
CA GLU A 46 -6.21 -10.46 32.19
C GLU A 46 -6.02 -11.94 32.57
N ILE A 47 -6.44 -12.31 33.77
CA ILE A 47 -6.25 -13.68 34.27
C ILE A 47 -7.08 -14.65 33.44
N CYS A 48 -8.35 -14.31 33.17
CA CYS A 48 -9.23 -15.16 32.38
C CYS A 48 -8.72 -15.35 30.95
N ILE A 49 -8.26 -14.28 30.27
CA ILE A 49 -7.74 -14.43 28.91
C ILE A 49 -6.45 -15.25 28.89
N ARG A 50 -5.56 -15.06 29.88
CA ARG A 50 -4.31 -15.83 29.97
C ARG A 50 -4.55 -17.31 30.23
N ILE A 51 -5.51 -17.65 31.08
CA ILE A 51 -5.93 -19.05 31.31
C ILE A 51 -6.51 -19.61 30.01
N THR A 52 -7.45 -18.90 29.39
CA THR A 52 -8.07 -19.34 28.13
C THR A 52 -7.04 -19.56 27.02
N THR A 53 -6.07 -18.66 26.81
CA THR A 53 -5.03 -18.84 25.79
C THR A 53 -4.19 -20.10 26.05
N LYS A 54 -3.84 -20.39 27.30
CA LYS A 54 -3.08 -21.59 27.66
C LYS A 54 -3.90 -22.87 27.47
N CYS A 55 -5.19 -22.84 27.77
CA CYS A 55 -6.08 -23.98 27.58
C CYS A 55 -6.33 -24.23 26.09
N ILE A 56 -6.66 -23.20 25.31
CA ILE A 56 -6.86 -23.31 23.85
C ILE A 56 -5.64 -23.89 23.15
N ALA A 57 -4.43 -23.51 23.56
CA ALA A 57 -3.19 -24.02 22.97
C ALA A 57 -2.96 -25.53 23.22
N LYS A 58 -3.67 -26.15 24.16
CA LYS A 58 -3.56 -27.57 24.52
C LYS A 58 -4.82 -28.38 24.18
N GLU A 59 -5.89 -27.71 23.77
CA GLU A 59 -7.18 -28.36 23.56
C GLU A 59 -7.24 -28.98 22.16
N GLU A 60 -7.53 -30.28 22.10
CA GLU A 60 -7.63 -31.01 20.82
C GLU A 60 -8.96 -30.73 20.12
N ASP A 61 -10.06 -30.61 20.87
CA ASP A 61 -11.41 -30.35 20.35
C ASP A 61 -11.87 -28.91 20.63
N LEU A 62 -11.27 -27.95 19.92
CA LEU A 62 -11.68 -26.55 20.00
C LEU A 62 -13.11 -26.30 19.47
N LEU A 63 -13.68 -27.22 18.66
CA LEU A 63 -15.00 -27.08 18.06
C LEU A 63 -16.09 -26.92 19.11
N ARG A 64 -15.97 -27.68 20.22
CA ARG A 64 -16.91 -27.66 21.36
C ARG A 64 -17.08 -26.27 21.98
N TYR A 65 -16.05 -25.41 21.91
CA TYR A 65 -16.03 -24.12 22.60
C TYR A 65 -16.40 -22.94 21.70
N LEU A 66 -16.31 -23.07 20.37
CA LEU A 66 -16.56 -21.99 19.42
C LEU A 66 -17.89 -21.26 19.62
N PRO A 67 -19.03 -21.92 19.89
CA PRO A 67 -20.31 -21.25 20.08
C PRO A 67 -20.34 -20.25 21.24
N TYR A 68 -19.46 -20.43 22.24
CA TYR A 68 -19.36 -19.55 23.40
C TYR A 68 -18.17 -18.59 23.30
N LEU A 69 -17.07 -19.05 22.70
CA LEU A 69 -15.84 -18.30 22.57
C LEU A 69 -15.95 -17.18 21.53
N LEU A 70 -16.51 -17.45 20.34
CA LEU A 70 -16.62 -16.43 19.29
C LEU A 70 -17.51 -15.26 19.72
N PRO A 71 -18.72 -15.47 20.31
CA PRO A 71 -19.51 -14.35 20.82
C PRO A 71 -18.80 -13.60 21.96
N ALA A 72 -18.07 -14.28 22.84
CA ALA A 72 -17.34 -13.61 23.91
C ALA A 72 -16.24 -12.69 23.36
N ILE A 73 -15.51 -13.13 22.34
CA ILE A 73 -14.50 -12.32 21.64
C ILE A 73 -15.15 -11.17 20.87
N THR A 74 -16.20 -11.44 20.08
CA THR A 74 -16.89 -10.41 19.30
C THR A 74 -17.52 -9.33 20.18
N ASN A 75 -18.21 -9.72 21.26
CA ASN A 75 -18.78 -8.78 22.22
C ASN A 75 -17.69 -7.93 22.89
N ARG A 76 -16.53 -8.53 23.14
CA ARG A 76 -15.39 -7.84 23.72
C ARG A 76 -14.83 -6.78 22.76
N ILE A 77 -14.59 -7.14 21.50
CA ILE A 77 -14.07 -6.24 20.47
C ILE A 77 -15.05 -5.09 20.20
N ASN A 78 -16.35 -5.40 20.16
CA ASN A 78 -17.42 -4.44 19.87
C ASN A 78 -17.92 -3.65 21.09
N SER A 79 -17.33 -3.86 22.28
CA SER A 79 -17.79 -3.18 23.49
C SER A 79 -17.57 -1.67 23.36
N GLN A 80 -18.65 -0.89 23.50
CA GLN A 80 -18.60 0.58 23.47
C GLN A 80 -17.66 1.17 24.52
N TYR A 81 -17.47 0.46 25.65
CA TYR A 81 -16.59 0.86 26.74
C TYR A 81 -15.18 0.24 26.65
N GLY A 82 -14.90 -0.59 25.63
CA GLY A 82 -13.69 -1.42 25.61
C GLY A 82 -13.12 -1.89 24.26
N GLY A 83 -13.59 -1.33 23.15
CA GLY A 83 -13.01 -1.54 21.83
C GLY A 83 -11.78 -0.67 21.60
N VAL A 84 -11.95 0.40 20.82
CA VAL A 84 -10.87 1.32 20.39
C VAL A 84 -10.24 2.12 21.54
N HIS A 85 -11.01 2.34 22.61
CA HIS A 85 -10.60 3.15 23.77
C HIS A 85 -10.30 2.32 25.02
N ASP A 86 -10.13 1.00 24.92
CA ASP A 86 -9.87 0.21 26.13
C ASP A 86 -8.56 0.62 26.80
N ASP A 87 -8.63 0.80 28.12
CA ASP A 87 -7.45 0.97 28.95
C ASP A 87 -6.64 -0.32 29.10
N PHE A 88 -7.32 -1.47 28.99
CA PHE A 88 -6.73 -2.79 28.97
C PHE A 88 -6.72 -3.42 27.58
N HIS A 89 -5.61 -3.21 26.88
CA HIS A 89 -5.40 -3.65 25.51
C HIS A 89 -4.93 -5.11 25.36
N GLU A 90 -4.41 -5.74 26.42
CA GLU A 90 -3.85 -7.11 26.33
C GLU A 90 -4.92 -8.16 25.99
N ILE A 91 -6.15 -7.99 26.45
CA ILE A 91 -7.26 -8.88 26.05
C ILE A 91 -7.61 -8.72 24.57
N ASN A 92 -7.48 -7.53 23.98
CA ASN A 92 -7.72 -7.34 22.54
C ASN A 92 -6.64 -8.06 21.73
N ILE A 93 -5.37 -7.95 22.15
CA ILE A 93 -4.24 -8.67 21.54
C ILE A 93 -4.42 -10.18 21.67
N ALA A 94 -4.76 -10.68 22.85
CA ALA A 94 -4.94 -12.11 23.07
C ALA A 94 -6.18 -12.66 22.35
N SER A 95 -7.26 -11.89 22.25
CA SER A 95 -8.44 -12.25 21.43
C SER A 95 -8.08 -12.36 19.96
N CYS A 96 -7.28 -11.42 19.44
CA CYS A 96 -6.74 -11.47 18.08
C CYS A 96 -5.92 -12.75 17.85
N ARG A 97 -4.97 -13.06 18.75
CA ARG A 97 -4.16 -14.29 18.67
C ARG A 97 -4.98 -15.57 18.72
N ILE A 98 -6.01 -15.62 19.57
CA ILE A 98 -6.93 -16.76 19.64
C ILE A 98 -7.67 -16.91 18.31
N LEU A 99 -8.21 -15.82 17.74
CA LEU A 99 -8.88 -15.86 16.43
C LEU A 99 -7.96 -16.34 15.31
N ALA A 100 -6.71 -15.85 15.26
CA ALA A 100 -5.72 -16.31 14.29
C ALA A 100 -5.41 -17.80 14.43
N THR A 101 -5.27 -18.28 15.67
CA THR A 101 -5.04 -19.70 15.98
C THR A 101 -6.22 -20.55 15.50
N ILE A 102 -7.46 -20.14 15.83
CA ILE A 102 -8.67 -20.85 15.39
C ILE A 102 -8.79 -20.84 13.87
N SER A 103 -8.44 -19.73 13.20
CA SER A 103 -8.43 -19.62 11.73
C SER A 103 -7.51 -20.67 11.09
N ASN A 104 -6.33 -20.90 11.68
CA ASN A 104 -5.35 -21.83 11.14
C ASN A 104 -5.68 -23.30 11.44
N HIS A 105 -6.30 -23.61 12.59
CA HIS A 105 -6.56 -25.00 13.00
C HIS A 105 -7.97 -25.50 12.68
N LEU A 106 -8.97 -24.62 12.65
CA LEU A 106 -10.38 -24.97 12.41
C LEU A 106 -10.92 -24.37 11.11
N VAL A 107 -10.17 -24.56 10.02
CA VAL A 107 -10.46 -24.04 8.67
C VAL A 107 -11.89 -24.38 8.22
N SER A 108 -12.35 -25.62 8.45
CA SER A 108 -13.66 -26.09 8.00
C SER A 108 -14.82 -25.28 8.56
N VAL A 109 -14.67 -24.73 9.77
CA VAL A 109 -15.66 -23.86 10.41
C VAL A 109 -15.36 -22.41 10.08
N MET A 110 -14.12 -21.97 10.29
CA MET A 110 -13.75 -20.56 10.21
C MET A 110 -13.94 -19.97 8.82
N LYS A 111 -13.81 -20.77 7.75
CA LYS A 111 -14.04 -20.31 6.36
C LYS A 111 -15.39 -19.63 6.14
N HIS A 112 -16.39 -19.92 6.96
CA HIS A 112 -17.74 -19.33 6.86
C HIS A 112 -17.88 -18.01 7.63
N PHE A 113 -16.95 -17.72 8.54
CA PHE A 113 -17.03 -16.57 9.46
C PHE A 113 -15.90 -15.55 9.25
N THR A 114 -14.87 -15.87 8.46
CA THR A 114 -13.68 -15.01 8.31
C THR A 114 -14.00 -13.59 7.87
N VAL A 115 -14.92 -13.39 6.92
CA VAL A 115 -15.34 -12.05 6.48
C VAL A 115 -15.96 -11.26 7.62
N ALA A 116 -16.88 -11.87 8.38
CA ALA A 116 -17.51 -11.23 9.53
C ALA A 116 -16.51 -10.95 10.66
N ALA A 117 -15.55 -11.84 10.88
CA ALA A 117 -14.48 -11.68 11.85
C ALA A 117 -13.55 -10.51 11.48
N VAL A 118 -13.15 -10.39 10.21
CA VAL A 118 -12.36 -9.24 9.73
C VAL A 118 -13.13 -7.94 9.95
N ARG A 119 -14.41 -7.89 9.56
CA ARG A 119 -15.27 -6.70 9.76
C ARG A 119 -15.40 -6.29 11.22
N THR A 120 -15.48 -7.27 12.13
CA THR A 120 -15.51 -7.04 13.58
C THR A 120 -14.19 -6.42 14.08
N LEU A 121 -13.07 -6.81 13.48
CA LEU A 121 -11.74 -6.34 13.88
C LEU A 121 -11.36 -4.97 13.32
N MET A 122 -11.99 -4.52 12.23
CA MET A 122 -11.67 -3.26 11.54
C MET A 122 -11.55 -2.04 12.46
N PRO A 123 -12.46 -1.79 13.43
CA PRO A 123 -12.32 -0.66 14.35
C PRO A 123 -11.01 -0.65 15.15
N LEU A 124 -10.48 -1.83 15.50
CA LEU A 124 -9.23 -1.95 16.27
C LEU A 124 -7.98 -1.59 15.46
N LEU A 125 -8.08 -1.51 14.13
CA LEU A 125 -7.01 -0.96 13.29
C LEU A 125 -6.75 0.53 13.57
N LEU A 126 -7.69 1.22 14.21
CA LEU A 126 -7.56 2.62 14.63
C LEU A 126 -7.27 2.78 16.12
N HIS A 127 -6.98 1.67 16.83
CA HIS A 127 -6.69 1.69 18.26
C HIS A 127 -5.46 2.56 18.56
N ARG A 128 -5.47 3.31 19.68
CA ARG A 128 -4.38 4.25 20.04
C ARG A 128 -3.00 3.58 20.15
N LEU A 129 -2.95 2.34 20.62
CA LEU A 129 -1.70 1.58 20.81
C LEU A 129 -1.29 0.76 19.58
N ALA A 130 -0.05 0.96 19.12
CA ALA A 130 0.54 0.24 18.00
C ALA A 130 0.53 -1.28 18.17
N ARG A 131 0.80 -1.79 19.39
CA ARG A 131 0.80 -3.24 19.68
C ARG A 131 -0.55 -3.90 19.39
N VAL A 132 -1.66 -3.19 19.60
CA VAL A 132 -3.00 -3.70 19.25
C VAL A 132 -3.18 -3.71 17.74
N ARG A 133 -2.83 -2.60 17.07
CA ARG A 133 -2.94 -2.51 15.61
C ARG A 133 -2.13 -3.60 14.91
N VAL A 134 -0.90 -3.86 15.36
CA VAL A 134 -0.06 -4.99 14.88
C VAL A 134 -0.77 -6.32 15.06
N ALA A 135 -1.26 -6.64 16.26
CA ALA A 135 -1.94 -7.90 16.53
C ALA A 135 -3.20 -8.09 15.67
N VAL A 136 -3.93 -7.01 15.41
CA VAL A 136 -5.12 -7.01 14.55
C VAL A 136 -4.73 -7.25 13.09
N VAL A 137 -3.69 -6.58 12.59
CA VAL A 137 -3.16 -6.78 11.24
C VAL A 137 -2.70 -8.23 11.03
N GLU A 138 -1.96 -8.80 11.97
CA GLU A 138 -1.54 -10.22 11.94
C GLU A 138 -2.73 -11.18 11.93
N THR A 139 -3.79 -10.84 12.66
CA THR A 139 -5.01 -11.66 12.72
C THR A 139 -5.81 -11.57 11.43
N ILE A 140 -5.96 -10.36 10.87
CA ILE A 140 -6.61 -10.14 9.58
C ILE A 140 -5.83 -10.86 8.47
N ARG A 141 -4.50 -10.83 8.51
CA ARG A 141 -3.63 -11.60 7.60
C ARG A 141 -4.04 -13.07 7.57
N ALA A 142 -4.12 -13.72 8.73
CA ALA A 142 -4.48 -15.13 8.86
C ALA A 142 -5.95 -15.44 8.48
N LEU A 143 -6.89 -14.54 8.81
CA LEU A 143 -8.31 -14.70 8.46
C LEU A 143 -8.56 -14.59 6.96
N VAL A 144 -7.86 -13.67 6.27
CA VAL A 144 -8.00 -13.50 4.82
C VAL A 144 -7.41 -14.69 4.06
N THR A 145 -6.26 -15.22 4.51
CA THR A 145 -5.60 -16.39 3.91
C THR A 145 -6.19 -17.74 4.33
N CYS A 146 -7.17 -17.76 5.24
CA CYS A 146 -7.85 -19.00 5.65
C CYS A 146 -8.37 -19.74 4.40
N PRO A 147 -7.94 -20.99 4.14
CA PRO A 147 -8.16 -21.58 2.83
C PRO A 147 -9.62 -22.02 2.62
N ASN A 148 -10.19 -21.63 1.48
CA ASN A 148 -11.44 -22.18 0.97
C ASN A 148 -11.17 -22.99 -0.29
N VAL A 149 -10.75 -24.25 -0.09
CA VAL A 149 -10.32 -25.16 -1.16
C VAL A 149 -11.41 -25.37 -2.20
N GLU A 150 -12.67 -25.48 -1.78
CA GLU A 150 -13.84 -25.67 -2.66
C GLU A 150 -14.03 -24.51 -3.65
N LYS A 151 -13.59 -23.30 -3.29
CA LYS A 151 -13.72 -22.09 -4.10
C LYS A 151 -12.38 -21.58 -4.66
N CYS A 152 -11.29 -22.33 -4.47
CA CYS A 152 -9.94 -21.93 -4.86
C CYS A 152 -9.60 -20.47 -4.48
N LYS A 153 -9.92 -20.08 -3.23
CA LYS A 153 -9.69 -18.71 -2.74
C LYS A 153 -9.40 -18.64 -1.25
N GLY A 154 -8.89 -17.50 -0.78
CA GLY A 154 -8.93 -17.16 0.63
C GLY A 154 -10.37 -16.89 1.09
N SER A 155 -10.79 -17.45 2.22
CA SER A 155 -12.19 -17.33 2.67
C SER A 155 -12.54 -15.91 3.11
N GLY A 156 -11.56 -15.11 3.55
CA GLY A 156 -11.76 -13.73 3.97
C GLY A 156 -11.52 -12.67 2.89
N THR A 157 -11.24 -13.05 1.63
CA THR A 157 -10.81 -12.08 0.60
C THR A 157 -11.86 -11.04 0.22
N GLU A 158 -13.14 -11.34 0.43
CA GLU A 158 -14.23 -10.37 0.24
C GLU A 158 -14.11 -9.15 1.17
N ALA A 159 -13.48 -9.31 2.34
CA ALA A 159 -13.28 -8.20 3.27
C ALA A 159 -12.17 -7.22 2.84
N ILE A 160 -11.37 -7.55 1.83
CA ILE A 160 -10.32 -6.65 1.30
C ILE A 160 -10.94 -5.35 0.80
N VAL A 161 -12.11 -5.41 0.15
CA VAL A 161 -12.82 -4.22 -0.35
C VAL A 161 -13.25 -3.31 0.80
N ASP A 162 -13.75 -3.90 1.90
CA ASP A 162 -14.15 -3.17 3.10
C ASP A 162 -12.95 -2.48 3.78
N LEU A 163 -11.79 -3.14 3.80
CA LEU A 163 -10.55 -2.61 4.37
C LEU A 163 -9.96 -1.45 3.57
N ILE A 164 -10.03 -1.51 2.25
CA ILE A 164 -9.60 -0.44 1.34
C ILE A 164 -10.63 0.70 1.36
N GLY A 165 -11.89 0.42 1.68
CA GLY A 165 -12.98 1.38 1.53
C GLY A 165 -13.27 1.74 0.06
N HIS A 166 -12.86 0.88 -0.88
CA HIS A 166 -13.05 1.09 -2.33
C HIS A 166 -14.52 0.90 -2.73
N ARG A 167 -14.96 1.69 -3.71
CA ARG A 167 -16.26 1.54 -4.37
C ARG A 167 -16.07 1.68 -5.86
N ASP A 168 -16.67 0.76 -6.62
CA ASP A 168 -16.81 0.98 -8.05
C ASP A 168 -17.81 2.10 -8.30
N GLU A 169 -17.46 3.09 -9.13
CA GLU A 169 -18.25 4.30 -9.39
C GLU A 169 -19.71 3.98 -9.80
N ASN A 170 -19.92 2.82 -10.42
CA ASN A 170 -21.21 2.38 -10.96
C ASN A 170 -22.05 1.51 -10.00
N VAL A 171 -21.56 1.20 -8.80
CA VAL A 171 -22.27 0.32 -7.86
C VAL A 171 -22.80 1.12 -6.68
N ILE A 172 -24.14 1.22 -6.55
CA ILE A 172 -24.79 1.89 -5.41
C ILE A 172 -25.55 0.89 -4.55
N PRO A 173 -25.08 0.57 -3.32
CA PRO A 173 -25.83 -0.25 -2.39
C PRO A 173 -27.17 0.41 -2.05
N VAL A 174 -28.23 -0.41 -1.96
CA VAL A 174 -29.58 0.06 -1.61
C VAL A 174 -29.58 0.79 -0.26
N ALA A 175 -28.75 0.37 0.69
CA ALA A 175 -28.61 1.01 2.00
C ALA A 175 -28.15 2.49 1.90
N SER A 176 -27.34 2.84 0.89
CA SER A 176 -26.88 4.23 0.70
C SER A 176 -28.01 5.20 0.35
N PHE A 177 -29.20 4.71 -0.07
CA PHE A 177 -30.38 5.57 -0.29
C PHE A 177 -31.09 5.98 1.00
N TYR A 178 -30.92 5.18 2.06
CA TYR A 178 -31.64 5.36 3.34
C TYR A 178 -30.74 5.78 4.49
N THR A 179 -29.43 5.54 4.37
CA THR A 179 -28.45 5.78 5.44
C THR A 179 -27.21 6.46 4.90
N ALA A 180 -26.69 7.41 5.68
CA ALA A 180 -25.39 7.99 5.41
C ALA A 180 -24.31 6.93 5.69
N GLU A 181 -23.56 6.57 4.65
CA GLU A 181 -22.52 5.55 4.75
C GLU A 181 -21.15 6.21 4.88
N VAL A 182 -20.49 6.02 6.02
CA VAL A 182 -19.10 6.46 6.24
C VAL A 182 -18.18 5.30 5.86
N ARG A 183 -17.37 5.49 4.83
CA ARG A 183 -16.32 4.53 4.43
C ARG A 183 -14.96 5.06 4.82
N LEU A 184 -14.21 4.23 5.52
CA LEU A 184 -12.86 4.52 5.95
C LEU A 184 -11.90 3.61 5.17
N ASN A 185 -10.89 4.21 4.55
CA ASN A 185 -9.77 3.47 3.97
C ASN A 185 -8.80 3.10 5.10
N TYR A 186 -8.98 1.92 5.68
CA TYR A 186 -8.12 1.45 6.78
C TYR A 186 -6.69 1.20 6.29
N PHE A 187 -6.50 0.74 5.05
CA PHE A 187 -5.16 0.53 4.49
C PHE A 187 -4.39 1.84 4.35
N ALA A 188 -5.02 2.92 3.92
CA ALA A 188 -4.37 4.24 3.90
C ALA A 188 -3.94 4.70 5.31
N LYS A 189 -4.71 4.34 6.35
CA LYS A 189 -4.33 4.64 7.74
C LYS A 189 -3.17 3.79 8.25
N LEU A 190 -3.07 2.52 7.82
CA LEU A 190 -1.98 1.62 8.20
C LEU A 190 -0.69 1.91 7.42
N ASP A 191 -0.81 2.22 6.14
CA ASP A 191 0.28 2.65 5.27
C ASP A 191 0.97 3.92 5.81
N GLN A 192 0.18 4.88 6.32
CA GLN A 192 0.68 6.13 6.90
C GLN A 192 0.81 6.08 8.43
N ASP A 193 0.88 4.89 9.04
CA ASP A 193 0.97 4.77 10.50
C ASP A 193 2.30 5.37 11.01
N ARG A 194 2.22 6.18 12.06
CA ARG A 194 3.40 6.82 12.68
C ARG A 194 4.37 5.80 13.28
N ASN A 195 3.91 4.61 13.64
CA ASN A 195 4.73 3.57 14.23
C ASN A 195 5.22 2.59 13.14
N PRO A 196 6.53 2.49 12.88
CA PRO A 196 7.08 1.60 11.85
C PRO A 196 6.72 0.12 12.05
N MET A 197 6.47 -0.33 13.29
CA MET A 197 6.07 -1.73 13.54
C MET A 197 4.70 -2.05 12.96
N VAL A 198 3.78 -1.07 12.94
CA VAL A 198 2.46 -1.24 12.32
C VAL A 198 2.60 -1.30 10.81
N ARG A 199 3.38 -0.39 10.22
CA ARG A 199 3.66 -0.40 8.77
C ARG A 199 4.33 -1.70 8.33
N ARG A 200 5.31 -2.19 9.08
CA ARG A 200 5.99 -3.47 8.81
C ARG A 200 5.01 -4.64 8.83
N ALA A 201 4.15 -4.72 9.85
CA ALA A 201 3.12 -5.76 9.92
C ALA A 201 2.13 -5.65 8.74
N PHE A 202 1.73 -4.43 8.38
CA PHE A 202 0.82 -4.15 7.27
C PHE A 202 1.40 -4.57 5.92
N PHE A 203 2.61 -4.13 5.59
CA PHE A 203 3.24 -4.50 4.32
C PHE A 203 3.62 -5.98 4.25
N ALA A 204 3.98 -6.61 5.38
CA ALA A 204 4.14 -8.06 5.43
C ALA A 204 2.83 -8.80 5.13
N MET A 205 1.68 -8.29 5.60
CA MET A 205 0.35 -8.82 5.25
C MET A 205 0.02 -8.62 3.77
N ILE A 206 0.29 -7.44 3.20
CA ILE A 206 0.06 -7.17 1.76
C ILE A 206 0.92 -8.12 0.91
N SER A 207 2.21 -8.26 1.25
CA SER A 207 3.15 -9.14 0.54
C SER A 207 2.69 -10.60 0.59
N ASP A 208 2.27 -11.06 1.76
CA ASP A 208 1.71 -12.40 1.95
C ASP A 208 0.51 -12.67 1.05
N TRP A 209 -0.44 -11.73 0.98
CA TRP A 209 -1.63 -11.90 0.18
C TRP A 209 -1.31 -11.90 -1.31
N MET A 210 -0.41 -11.04 -1.78
CA MET A 210 0.00 -11.00 -3.18
C MET A 210 0.77 -12.26 -3.60
N VAL A 211 1.52 -12.88 -2.68
CA VAL A 211 2.30 -14.09 -2.95
C VAL A 211 1.45 -15.36 -2.81
N ASN A 212 0.66 -15.47 -1.74
CA ASN A 212 0.08 -16.73 -1.28
C ASN A 212 -1.43 -16.91 -1.56
N LEU A 213 -2.19 -15.85 -1.89
CA LEU A 213 -3.62 -16.03 -2.16
C LEU A 213 -3.85 -16.84 -3.46
N PRO A 214 -4.72 -17.86 -3.44
CA PRO A 214 -5.11 -18.57 -4.66
C PRO A 214 -5.83 -17.67 -5.67
N ASP A 215 -6.71 -16.78 -5.20
CA ASP A 215 -7.48 -15.80 -5.97
C ASP A 215 -6.78 -14.43 -6.10
N ARG A 216 -5.44 -14.42 -6.02
CA ARG A 216 -4.62 -13.20 -6.05
C ARG A 216 -4.94 -12.23 -7.20
N TYR A 217 -5.23 -12.73 -8.40
CA TYR A 217 -5.45 -11.90 -9.59
C TYR A 217 -6.60 -10.90 -9.42
N ASP A 218 -7.60 -11.25 -8.61
CA ASP A 218 -8.76 -10.38 -8.33
C ASP A 218 -8.39 -9.17 -7.45
N HIS A 219 -7.31 -9.29 -6.68
CA HIS A 219 -6.92 -8.32 -5.65
C HIS A 219 -5.62 -7.59 -5.98
N GLU A 220 -4.74 -8.18 -6.78
CA GLU A 220 -3.42 -7.63 -7.10
C GLU A 220 -3.47 -6.16 -7.54
N SER A 221 -4.42 -5.75 -8.40
CA SER A 221 -4.49 -4.35 -8.83
C SER A 221 -4.87 -3.37 -7.73
N ARG A 222 -5.58 -3.84 -6.70
CA ARG A 222 -6.01 -3.03 -5.55
C ARG A 222 -4.95 -3.01 -4.46
N LEU A 223 -4.16 -4.08 -4.33
CA LEU A 223 -3.08 -4.22 -3.35
C LEU A 223 -1.76 -3.60 -3.82
N LEU A 224 -1.49 -3.60 -5.14
CA LEU A 224 -0.24 -3.13 -5.71
C LEU A 224 0.13 -1.67 -5.34
N PRO A 225 -0.79 -0.68 -5.29
CA PRO A 225 -0.43 0.68 -4.86
C PRO A 225 0.21 0.73 -3.48
N TYR A 226 -0.27 -0.10 -2.54
CA TYR A 226 0.28 -0.17 -1.19
C TYR A 226 1.66 -0.84 -1.16
N LEU A 227 1.87 -1.90 -1.96
CA LEU A 227 3.19 -2.50 -2.08
C LEU A 227 4.20 -1.53 -2.72
N LEU A 228 3.78 -0.76 -3.73
CA LEU A 228 4.63 0.27 -4.36
C LEU A 228 4.90 1.46 -3.42
N SER A 229 3.98 1.79 -2.52
CA SER A 229 4.21 2.76 -1.45
C SER A 229 5.35 2.30 -0.52
N ALA A 230 5.31 1.03 -0.11
CA ALA A 230 6.30 0.43 0.77
C ALA A 230 7.74 0.54 0.24
N VAL A 231 7.91 0.51 -1.09
CA VAL A 231 9.21 0.70 -1.75
C VAL A 231 9.85 2.04 -1.35
N SER A 232 9.07 3.11 -1.20
CA SER A 232 9.56 4.43 -0.75
C SER A 232 9.26 4.73 0.73
N ASP A 233 9.15 3.70 1.58
CA ASP A 233 8.98 3.88 3.03
C ASP A 233 10.25 4.48 3.68
N GLU A 234 10.06 5.19 4.79
CA GLU A 234 11.15 5.77 5.59
C GLU A 234 11.98 4.68 6.31
N ASP A 235 11.35 3.55 6.65
CA ASP A 235 12.03 2.39 7.21
C ASP A 235 12.67 1.57 6.08
N THR A 236 13.99 1.62 6.00
CA THR A 236 14.78 0.89 4.99
C THR A 236 14.51 -0.61 4.95
N ALA A 237 14.14 -1.25 6.06
CA ALA A 237 13.80 -2.67 6.07
C ALA A 237 12.49 -2.93 5.32
N ILE A 238 11.50 -2.04 5.48
CA ILE A 238 10.23 -2.11 4.74
C ILE A 238 10.47 -1.93 3.24
N SER A 239 11.28 -0.92 2.87
CA SER A 239 11.65 -0.67 1.48
C SER A 239 12.34 -1.87 0.84
N HIS A 240 13.32 -2.46 1.54
CA HIS A 240 14.02 -3.66 1.09
C HIS A 240 13.08 -4.86 0.92
N ASP A 241 12.25 -5.16 1.93
CA ASP A 241 11.31 -6.30 1.88
C ASP A 241 10.28 -6.13 0.75
N ALA A 242 9.85 -4.89 0.46
CA ALA A 242 8.95 -4.58 -0.63
C ALA A 242 9.60 -4.79 -2.01
N LEU A 243 10.85 -4.35 -2.18
CA LEU A 243 11.63 -4.61 -3.40
C LEU A 243 11.81 -6.10 -3.64
N GLN A 244 12.20 -6.86 -2.61
CA GLN A 244 12.34 -8.32 -2.70
C GLN A 244 11.00 -8.99 -3.04
N THR A 245 9.90 -8.53 -2.45
CA THR A 245 8.56 -9.04 -2.77
C THR A 245 8.22 -8.79 -4.24
N LEU A 246 8.51 -7.59 -4.76
CA LEU A 246 8.29 -7.25 -6.18
C LEU A 246 9.15 -8.07 -7.14
N GLU A 247 10.36 -8.45 -6.75
CA GLU A 247 11.20 -9.40 -7.50
C GLU A 247 10.54 -10.78 -7.56
N VAL A 248 10.10 -11.33 -6.43
CA VAL A 248 9.39 -12.62 -6.37
C VAL A 248 8.11 -12.60 -7.25
N LEU A 249 7.34 -11.53 -7.18
CA LEU A 249 6.15 -11.35 -8.02
C LEU A 249 6.52 -11.25 -9.51
N GLY A 250 7.63 -10.59 -9.83
CA GLY A 250 8.17 -10.49 -11.18
C GLY A 250 8.60 -11.84 -11.73
N GLU A 251 9.40 -12.61 -10.99
CA GLU A 251 9.83 -13.96 -11.38
C GLU A 251 8.63 -14.90 -11.58
N ARG A 252 7.62 -14.80 -10.72
CA ARG A 252 6.37 -15.55 -10.91
C ARG A 252 5.66 -15.13 -12.19
N TYR A 253 5.57 -13.83 -12.46
CA TYR A 253 4.96 -13.31 -13.68
C TYR A 253 5.66 -13.85 -14.93
N GLU A 254 7.00 -13.89 -14.94
CA GLU A 254 7.77 -14.46 -16.05
C GLU A 254 7.51 -15.96 -16.23
N ARG A 255 7.39 -16.73 -15.14
CA ARG A 255 7.06 -18.16 -15.24
C ARG A 255 5.66 -18.40 -15.80
N GLU A 256 4.70 -17.56 -15.43
CA GLU A 256 3.31 -17.68 -15.87
C GLU A 256 3.10 -17.19 -17.32
N HIS A 257 3.93 -16.26 -17.81
CA HIS A 257 3.83 -15.65 -19.15
C HIS A 257 5.08 -15.93 -20.00
N GLY A 258 5.68 -17.12 -19.82
CA GLY A 258 7.02 -17.42 -20.30
C GLY A 258 7.26 -17.17 -21.78
N GLU A 259 6.32 -17.51 -22.67
CA GLU A 259 6.51 -17.36 -24.12
C GLU A 259 6.68 -15.88 -24.52
N ASP A 260 5.77 -15.01 -24.08
CA ASP A 260 5.81 -13.57 -24.37
C ASP A 260 7.05 -12.89 -23.79
N VAL A 261 7.44 -13.27 -22.57
CA VAL A 261 8.61 -12.67 -21.89
C VAL A 261 9.91 -13.16 -22.51
N ILE A 262 10.00 -14.44 -22.88
CA ILE A 262 11.16 -15.01 -23.56
C ILE A 262 11.33 -14.35 -24.92
N GLU A 263 10.26 -14.10 -25.65
CA GLU A 263 10.30 -13.38 -26.93
C GLU A 263 10.96 -12.01 -26.78
N ILE A 264 10.50 -11.21 -25.80
CA ILE A 264 11.05 -9.88 -25.51
C ILE A 264 12.55 -9.97 -25.13
N LYS A 265 12.95 -10.98 -24.35
CA LYS A 265 14.35 -11.19 -23.93
C LYS A 265 15.24 -11.67 -25.07
N GLN A 266 14.79 -12.64 -25.88
CA GLN A 266 15.57 -13.27 -26.95
C GLN A 266 15.78 -12.34 -28.13
N TYR A 267 14.75 -11.62 -28.56
CA TYR A 267 14.90 -10.56 -29.55
C TYR A 267 15.59 -9.32 -28.97
N GLY A 268 15.74 -9.28 -27.63
CA GLY A 268 16.40 -8.22 -26.89
C GLY A 268 15.73 -6.87 -27.15
N VAL A 269 14.41 -6.82 -27.14
CA VAL A 269 13.65 -5.58 -27.36
C VAL A 269 13.68 -4.71 -26.11
N ASP A 270 13.84 -5.33 -24.94
CA ASP A 270 13.85 -4.63 -23.65
C ASP A 270 15.03 -3.65 -23.53
N GLY A 271 14.71 -2.38 -23.29
CA GLY A 271 15.70 -1.32 -23.08
C GLY A 271 16.48 -0.90 -24.34
N LYS A 272 16.04 -1.30 -25.54
CA LYS A 272 16.73 -0.97 -26.81
C LYS A 272 16.09 0.14 -27.62
N ASN A 273 14.93 0.67 -27.22
CA ASN A 273 14.31 1.77 -27.95
C ASN A 273 15.24 3.00 -27.90
N PRO A 274 15.78 3.47 -29.04
CA PRO A 274 16.73 4.57 -29.04
C PRO A 274 16.10 5.90 -28.61
N THR A 275 14.79 5.97 -28.44
CA THR A 275 14.03 7.15 -28.03
C THR A 275 14.17 7.44 -26.53
N TYR A 276 14.43 6.43 -25.69
CA TYR A 276 14.28 6.53 -24.24
C TYR A 276 15.59 6.30 -23.50
N ASN A 277 15.75 6.97 -22.35
CA ASN A 277 16.95 6.94 -21.54
C ASN A 277 16.88 5.88 -20.44
N TYR A 278 17.10 4.61 -20.80
CA TYR A 278 17.03 3.50 -19.85
C TYR A 278 18.25 3.37 -18.92
N HIS A 279 19.38 3.99 -19.28
CA HIS A 279 20.67 3.76 -18.62
C HIS A 279 21.07 4.87 -17.65
N ALA A 280 20.34 6.00 -17.63
CA ALA A 280 20.59 7.03 -16.64
C ALA A 280 20.38 6.49 -15.20
N PRO A 281 21.19 6.93 -14.22
CA PRO A 281 21.08 6.49 -12.83
C PRO A 281 19.67 6.72 -12.27
N LEU A 282 19.07 5.70 -11.66
CA LEU A 282 17.74 5.81 -11.07
C LEU A 282 17.80 6.41 -9.66
N PRO A 283 16.76 7.15 -9.22
CA PRO A 283 16.70 7.69 -7.87
C PRO A 283 16.50 6.57 -6.83
N GLU A 284 16.81 6.88 -5.57
CA GLU A 284 16.46 6.01 -4.43
C GLU A 284 14.98 5.60 -4.48
N PRO A 285 14.64 4.32 -4.20
CA PRO A 285 15.52 3.24 -3.72
C PRO A 285 16.16 2.38 -4.83
N PHE A 286 16.12 2.81 -6.09
CA PHE A 286 16.52 2.01 -7.25
C PHE A 286 17.99 2.16 -7.64
N ILE A 287 18.87 2.56 -6.70
CA ILE A 287 20.29 2.76 -6.97
C ILE A 287 20.98 1.47 -7.44
N ALA A 288 20.51 0.31 -6.99
CA ALA A 288 21.02 -0.99 -7.42
C ALA A 288 20.84 -1.26 -8.92
N GLY A 289 19.93 -0.54 -9.58
CA GLY A 289 19.75 -0.59 -11.03
C GLY A 289 18.29 -0.73 -11.45
N ARG A 290 18.12 -0.87 -12.76
CA ARG A 290 16.82 -1.00 -13.42
C ARG A 290 16.13 -2.30 -13.00
N PRO A 291 14.85 -2.26 -12.54
CA PRO A 291 14.14 -3.46 -12.14
C PRO A 291 14.00 -4.52 -13.25
N SER A 292 13.85 -5.77 -12.84
CA SER A 292 13.69 -6.92 -13.74
C SER A 292 12.52 -6.72 -14.72
N LEU A 293 12.61 -7.33 -15.90
CA LEU A 293 11.56 -7.27 -16.92
C LEU A 293 10.22 -7.81 -16.38
N GLY A 294 10.24 -8.97 -15.72
CA GLY A 294 9.07 -9.55 -15.07
C GLY A 294 8.37 -8.59 -14.11
N THR A 295 9.13 -7.96 -13.20
CA THR A 295 8.55 -7.01 -12.24
C THR A 295 7.95 -5.79 -12.95
N ARG A 296 8.63 -5.24 -13.97
CA ARG A 296 8.11 -4.11 -14.76
C ARG A 296 6.82 -4.47 -15.49
N LEU A 297 6.77 -5.62 -16.17
CA LEU A 297 5.58 -6.09 -16.87
C LEU A 297 4.41 -6.35 -15.90
N PHE A 298 4.70 -6.95 -14.74
CA PHE A 298 3.72 -7.16 -13.68
C PHE A 298 3.07 -5.85 -13.22
N VAL A 299 3.88 -4.81 -12.95
CA VAL A 299 3.39 -3.50 -12.53
C VAL A 299 2.64 -2.79 -13.66
N ARG A 300 3.19 -2.78 -14.88
CA ARG A 300 2.58 -2.14 -16.06
C ARG A 300 1.17 -2.62 -16.34
N GLY A 301 0.94 -3.94 -16.25
CA GLY A 301 -0.39 -4.53 -16.47
C GLY A 301 -1.47 -4.03 -15.50
N ARG A 302 -1.09 -3.39 -14.39
CA ARG A 302 -1.99 -2.96 -13.31
C ARG A 302 -1.96 -1.45 -13.04
N ALA A 303 -0.88 -0.75 -13.39
CA ALA A 303 -0.65 0.67 -13.05
C ALA A 303 -1.76 1.63 -13.50
N ARG A 304 -2.34 1.41 -14.69
CA ARG A 304 -3.40 2.29 -15.23
C ARG A 304 -4.63 2.41 -14.32
N ARG A 305 -4.91 1.39 -13.49
CA ARG A 305 -6.06 1.39 -12.57
C ARG A 305 -5.92 2.40 -11.42
N PHE A 306 -4.69 2.80 -11.09
CA PHE A 306 -4.41 3.66 -9.95
C PHE A 306 -3.56 4.89 -10.28
N LEU A 307 -3.00 5.01 -11.48
CA LEU A 307 -2.27 6.22 -11.92
C LEU A 307 -3.15 7.48 -11.85
N GLY A 308 -4.39 7.43 -12.38
CA GLY A 308 -5.33 8.55 -12.31
C GLY A 308 -5.63 9.00 -10.87
N PRO A 309 -6.01 8.08 -9.95
CA PRO A 309 -6.09 8.37 -8.52
C PRO A 309 -4.85 9.06 -7.94
N ILE A 310 -3.64 8.55 -8.17
CA ILE A 310 -2.38 9.16 -7.69
C ILE A 310 -2.25 10.61 -8.16
N LEU A 311 -2.50 10.86 -9.45
CA LEU A 311 -2.36 12.21 -10.03
C LEU A 311 -3.42 13.18 -9.49
N ARG A 312 -4.61 12.70 -9.16
CA ARG A 312 -5.63 13.52 -8.47
C ARG A 312 -5.23 13.83 -7.02
N GLU A 313 -4.70 12.85 -6.29
CA GLU A 313 -4.23 13.05 -4.91
C GLU A 313 -3.03 14.00 -4.83
N LEU A 314 -2.12 13.91 -5.80
CA LEU A 314 -0.98 14.83 -5.91
C LEU A 314 -1.44 16.29 -6.15
N ALA A 315 -2.56 16.47 -6.86
CA ALA A 315 -3.17 17.77 -7.11
C ALA A 315 -4.14 18.23 -5.99
N ASN A 316 -4.28 17.47 -4.91
CA ASN A 316 -5.14 17.81 -3.78
C ASN A 316 -4.49 18.92 -2.92
N TRP A 317 -5.26 19.54 -2.02
CA TRP A 317 -4.80 20.65 -1.15
C TRP A 317 -4.12 20.19 0.15
N GLN A 318 -4.14 18.90 0.48
CA GLN A 318 -3.60 18.37 1.74
C GLN A 318 -2.15 17.89 1.60
N ASP A 319 -1.21 18.48 2.35
CA ASP A 319 0.24 18.27 2.18
C ASP A 319 0.69 16.82 2.40
N ALA A 320 0.22 16.16 3.46
CA ALA A 320 0.60 14.77 3.75
C ALA A 320 0.18 13.78 2.63
N THR A 321 -1.01 14.00 2.05
CA THR A 321 -1.53 13.19 0.95
C THR A 321 -0.70 13.38 -0.32
N ARG A 322 -0.26 14.62 -0.59
CA ARG A 322 0.58 14.96 -1.74
C ARG A 322 1.99 14.36 -1.63
N ALA A 323 2.59 14.43 -0.43
CA ALA A 323 3.90 13.84 -0.14
C ALA A 323 3.94 12.33 -0.35
N HIS A 324 2.84 11.64 -0.01
CA HIS A 324 2.68 10.23 -0.28
C HIS A 324 2.50 9.95 -1.78
N ALA A 325 1.60 10.69 -2.44
CA ALA A 325 1.30 10.53 -3.85
C ALA A 325 2.51 10.75 -4.77
N VAL A 326 3.37 11.74 -4.48
CA VAL A 326 4.58 12.00 -5.29
C VAL A 326 5.62 10.89 -5.16
N ARG A 327 5.81 10.34 -3.95
CA ARG A 327 6.74 9.21 -3.71
C ARG A 327 6.25 7.96 -4.42
N LEU A 328 4.95 7.68 -4.35
CA LEU A 328 4.33 6.57 -5.07
C LEU A 328 4.43 6.76 -6.59
N LEU A 329 4.17 7.98 -7.10
CA LEU A 329 4.30 8.30 -8.52
C LEU A 329 5.72 8.04 -9.03
N LYS A 330 6.75 8.48 -8.29
CA LYS A 330 8.15 8.21 -8.62
C LYS A 330 8.41 6.72 -8.82
N CYS A 331 7.96 5.87 -7.89
CA CYS A 331 8.07 4.41 -8.04
C CYS A 331 7.34 3.89 -9.28
N VAL A 332 6.11 4.34 -9.52
CA VAL A 332 5.32 3.94 -10.69
C VAL A 332 6.03 4.28 -12.00
N LEU A 333 6.61 5.49 -12.11
CA LEU A 333 7.32 5.92 -13.31
C LEU A 333 8.53 5.02 -13.64
N VAL A 334 9.28 4.58 -12.61
CA VAL A 334 10.42 3.64 -12.79
C VAL A 334 9.95 2.30 -13.35
N TYR A 335 8.83 1.75 -12.86
CA TYR A 335 8.35 0.46 -13.34
C TYR A 335 7.62 0.54 -14.70
N CYS A 336 6.86 1.60 -14.94
CA CYS A 336 6.10 1.78 -16.17
C CYS A 336 6.99 2.10 -17.38
N GLU A 337 8.07 2.85 -17.19
CA GLU A 337 8.95 3.31 -18.28
C GLU A 337 8.14 3.87 -19.46
N GLU A 338 8.44 3.47 -20.70
CA GLU A 338 7.83 3.98 -21.93
C GLU A 338 6.31 3.90 -22.00
N THR A 339 5.67 3.02 -21.21
CA THR A 339 4.19 2.92 -21.20
C THR A 339 3.54 4.18 -20.64
N ILE A 340 4.27 5.02 -19.89
CA ILE A 340 3.76 6.30 -19.40
C ILE A 340 3.44 7.27 -20.54
N THR A 341 3.98 7.06 -21.75
CA THR A 341 3.83 7.96 -22.90
C THR A 341 2.36 8.29 -23.18
N VAL A 342 1.45 7.33 -22.97
CA VAL A 342 0.01 7.49 -23.15
C VAL A 342 -0.59 8.51 -22.16
N ASP A 343 -0.04 8.56 -20.95
CA ASP A 343 -0.52 9.39 -19.84
C ASP A 343 0.32 10.65 -19.61
N VAL A 344 1.33 10.93 -20.47
CA VAL A 344 2.21 12.11 -20.36
C VAL A 344 1.43 13.42 -20.29
N HIS A 345 0.37 13.55 -21.08
CA HIS A 345 -0.48 14.73 -21.06
C HIS A 345 -1.09 14.98 -19.66
N LEU A 346 -1.51 13.92 -18.96
CA LEU A 346 -2.04 14.01 -17.61
C LEU A 346 -0.93 14.30 -16.60
N LEU A 347 0.23 13.64 -16.73
CA LEU A 347 1.41 13.86 -15.89
C LEU A 347 1.88 15.32 -15.94
N VAL A 348 2.11 15.86 -17.13
CA VAL A 348 2.60 17.24 -17.33
C VAL A 348 1.59 18.25 -16.80
N ASN A 349 0.30 18.04 -17.05
CA ASN A 349 -0.75 18.92 -16.52
C ASN A 349 -0.84 18.87 -14.99
N THR A 350 -0.62 17.71 -14.37
CA THR A 350 -0.55 17.59 -12.91
C THR A 350 0.68 18.31 -12.36
N LEU A 351 1.87 18.11 -12.96
CA LEU A 351 3.08 18.83 -12.57
C LEU A 351 2.88 20.35 -12.65
N LEU A 352 2.31 20.86 -13.75
CA LEU A 352 2.02 22.29 -13.93
C LEU A 352 1.14 22.88 -12.83
N ARG A 353 0.27 22.07 -12.19
CA ARG A 353 -0.60 22.50 -11.09
C ARG A 353 0.08 22.46 -9.73
N THR A 354 1.01 21.54 -9.52
CA THR A 354 1.53 21.22 -8.18
C THR A 354 2.91 21.82 -7.91
N TRP A 355 3.64 22.20 -8.96
CA TRP A 355 5.04 22.66 -8.90
C TRP A 355 5.28 23.88 -8.02
N GLY A 356 4.35 24.85 -8.03
CA GLY A 356 4.53 26.14 -7.34
C GLY A 356 4.01 26.21 -5.90
N GLY A 357 3.29 25.17 -5.44
CA GLY A 357 2.57 25.22 -4.17
C GLY A 357 3.37 24.81 -2.94
N ASP A 358 4.45 24.04 -3.10
CA ASP A 358 5.06 23.32 -1.98
C ASP A 358 6.55 23.03 -2.20
N HIS A 359 7.41 23.72 -1.46
CA HIS A 359 8.87 23.62 -1.63
C HIS A 359 9.43 22.28 -1.16
N ASP A 360 8.77 21.63 -0.20
CA ASP A 360 9.24 20.38 0.40
C ASP A 360 9.14 19.20 -0.58
N LEU A 361 8.19 19.26 -1.53
CA LEU A 361 7.94 18.22 -2.53
C LEU A 361 8.70 18.44 -3.84
N LEU A 362 9.39 19.58 -3.98
CA LEU A 362 9.98 20.00 -5.25
C LEU A 362 11.08 19.04 -5.72
N LEU A 363 11.78 18.39 -4.79
CA LEU A 363 12.81 17.41 -5.12
C LEU A 363 12.20 16.18 -5.79
N GLU A 364 11.16 15.60 -5.20
CA GLU A 364 10.45 14.43 -5.72
C GLU A 364 9.69 14.77 -7.01
N LEU A 365 9.14 15.99 -7.12
CA LEU A 365 8.51 16.47 -8.35
C LEU A 365 9.53 16.59 -9.49
N ARG A 366 10.75 17.07 -9.21
CA ARG A 366 11.84 17.09 -10.19
C ARG A 366 12.27 15.69 -10.60
N GLN A 367 12.35 14.74 -9.66
CA GLN A 367 12.61 13.33 -9.98
C GLN A 367 11.50 12.74 -10.86
N CYS A 368 10.22 13.07 -10.60
CA CYS A 368 9.12 12.65 -11.46
C CYS A 368 9.21 13.28 -12.87
N ALA A 369 9.58 14.56 -12.97
CA ALA A 369 9.77 15.23 -14.25
C ALA A 369 10.94 14.61 -15.05
N ASP A 370 12.08 14.37 -14.40
CA ASP A 370 13.23 13.66 -14.97
C ASP A 370 12.83 12.28 -15.47
N LEU A 371 12.22 11.43 -14.63
CA LEU A 371 11.74 10.10 -15.03
C LEU A 371 10.73 10.16 -16.18
N THR A 372 9.83 11.16 -16.17
CA THR A 372 8.88 11.37 -17.28
C THR A 372 9.62 11.68 -18.57
N GLY A 373 10.64 12.54 -18.52
CA GLY A 373 11.48 12.91 -19.65
C GLY A 373 12.34 11.77 -20.20
N ARG A 374 12.79 10.85 -19.34
CA ARG A 374 13.53 9.64 -19.74
C ARG A 374 12.69 8.71 -20.62
N PHE A 375 11.39 8.62 -20.33
CA PHE A 375 10.51 7.60 -20.91
C PHE A 375 9.40 8.17 -21.80
N ALA A 376 9.43 9.48 -22.09
CA ALA A 376 8.52 10.14 -23.02
C ALA A 376 9.30 10.90 -24.08
N ALA A 377 8.87 10.80 -25.34
CA ALA A 377 9.46 11.57 -26.42
C ALA A 377 9.10 13.07 -26.31
N PRO A 378 10.03 14.01 -26.61
CA PRO A 378 9.76 15.45 -26.51
C PRO A 378 8.53 15.94 -27.25
N ARG A 379 8.27 15.39 -28.45
CA ARG A 379 7.05 15.65 -29.23
C ARG A 379 5.72 15.47 -28.47
N THR A 380 5.71 14.67 -27.40
CA THR A 380 4.49 14.36 -26.63
C THR A 380 4.19 15.43 -25.57
N TYR A 381 5.22 16.01 -24.94
CA TYR A 381 5.04 17.00 -23.86
C TYR A 381 5.35 18.44 -24.28
N LEU A 382 6.17 18.65 -25.31
CA LEU A 382 6.56 19.98 -25.77
C LEU A 382 5.38 20.87 -26.17
N PRO A 383 4.39 20.41 -26.97
CA PRO A 383 3.27 21.27 -27.36
C PRO A 383 2.51 21.82 -26.15
N ILE A 384 2.36 21.02 -25.10
CA ILE A 384 1.66 21.41 -23.86
C ILE A 384 2.44 22.52 -23.14
N LEU A 385 3.76 22.35 -22.99
CA LEU A 385 4.60 23.31 -22.29
C LEU A 385 4.81 24.59 -23.09
N LEU A 386 5.06 24.49 -24.40
CA LEU A 386 5.26 25.64 -25.27
C LEU A 386 4.00 26.49 -25.35
N SER A 387 2.80 25.91 -25.51
CA SER A 387 1.55 26.67 -25.44
C SER A 387 1.35 27.35 -24.09
N ARG A 388 1.77 26.71 -22.99
CA ARG A 388 1.71 27.31 -21.65
C ARG A 388 2.70 28.47 -21.47
N ILE A 389 3.89 28.38 -22.08
CA ILE A 389 4.91 29.42 -22.07
C ILE A 389 4.49 30.62 -22.92
N ARG A 390 3.89 30.37 -24.10
CA ARG A 390 3.34 31.41 -25.00
C ARG A 390 2.15 32.16 -24.40
N GLY A 391 1.44 31.52 -23.46
CA GLY A 391 0.23 32.07 -22.88
C GLY A 391 -1.02 31.85 -23.74
N ASP A 392 -1.02 30.81 -24.58
CA ASP A 392 -2.17 30.47 -25.44
C ASP A 392 -3.41 30.20 -24.56
N SER A 393 -4.45 31.02 -24.73
CA SER A 393 -5.59 31.13 -23.80
C SER A 393 -6.50 29.89 -23.76
N ASP A 394 -6.33 28.92 -24.66
CA ASP A 394 -7.23 27.75 -24.82
C ASP A 394 -6.82 26.51 -23.99
N VAL A 395 -5.66 26.51 -23.34
CA VAL A 395 -5.19 25.39 -22.48
C VAL A 395 -5.32 25.74 -20.98
N VAL A 396 -6.10 26.77 -20.64
CA VAL A 396 -6.48 27.05 -19.26
C VAL A 396 -7.46 25.97 -18.83
N VAL A 397 -6.96 24.85 -18.32
CA VAL A 397 -7.83 23.85 -17.69
C VAL A 397 -8.62 24.57 -16.58
N PRO A 398 -9.96 24.49 -16.55
CA PRO A 398 -10.81 25.33 -15.72
C PRO A 398 -10.87 24.85 -14.26
N LEU A 399 -9.71 24.72 -13.60
CA LEU A 399 -9.63 24.41 -12.17
C LEU A 399 -8.88 25.46 -11.33
N ALA A 400 -8.46 26.57 -11.93
CA ALA A 400 -7.95 27.73 -11.18
C ALA A 400 -9.03 28.43 -10.32
N ALA A 401 -10.27 27.93 -10.30
CA ALA A 401 -11.38 28.48 -9.54
C ALA A 401 -11.59 27.87 -8.14
N THR A 402 -10.86 26.81 -7.75
CA THR A 402 -11.15 26.10 -6.47
C THR A 402 -10.00 25.96 -5.48
N ALA A 403 -8.84 26.57 -5.72
CA ALA A 403 -7.84 26.77 -4.67
C ALA A 403 -7.28 28.19 -4.77
N SER A 404 -7.52 28.96 -3.71
CA SER A 404 -6.93 30.24 -3.35
C SER A 404 -5.72 30.72 -4.17
N GLY A 405 -5.92 31.78 -4.95
CA GLY A 405 -4.87 32.58 -5.59
C GLY A 405 -4.75 32.34 -7.09
N GLY A 406 -5.31 33.24 -7.90
CA GLY A 406 -5.09 33.21 -9.35
C GLY A 406 -3.60 33.27 -9.66
N ALA A 407 -3.04 32.16 -10.14
CA ALA A 407 -1.63 32.12 -10.54
C ALA A 407 -1.42 33.14 -11.66
N THR A 408 -0.60 34.16 -11.39
CA THR A 408 -0.23 35.18 -12.38
C THR A 408 0.41 34.50 -13.60
N THR A 409 0.24 35.08 -14.78
CA THR A 409 0.88 34.60 -16.03
C THR A 409 2.37 34.34 -15.84
N VAL A 410 3.05 35.25 -15.12
CA VAL A 410 4.47 35.16 -14.71
C VAL A 410 4.78 33.88 -13.92
N SER A 411 3.90 33.49 -12.99
CA SER A 411 4.06 32.27 -12.19
C SER A 411 3.92 31.02 -13.07
N GLN A 412 2.95 31.02 -13.98
CA GLN A 412 2.71 29.89 -14.89
C GLN A 412 3.86 29.68 -15.89
N THR A 413 4.41 30.76 -16.45
CA THR A 413 5.59 30.68 -17.34
C THR A 413 6.82 30.17 -16.60
N THR A 414 7.06 30.62 -15.37
CA THR A 414 8.17 30.13 -14.54
C THR A 414 8.05 28.61 -14.32
N VAL A 415 6.88 28.16 -13.89
CA VAL A 415 6.60 26.75 -13.63
C VAL A 415 6.78 25.89 -14.88
N ALA A 416 6.26 26.34 -16.03
CA ALA A 416 6.39 25.62 -17.29
C ALA A 416 7.87 25.50 -17.74
N LEU A 417 8.68 26.55 -17.56
CA LEU A 417 10.12 26.51 -17.83
C LEU A 417 10.88 25.57 -16.90
N GLU A 418 10.54 25.53 -15.61
CA GLU A 418 11.18 24.60 -14.67
C GLU A 418 10.83 23.14 -14.94
N ILE A 419 9.58 22.85 -15.32
CA ILE A 419 9.15 21.50 -15.73
C ILE A 419 9.82 21.09 -17.04
N LEU A 420 9.92 22.01 -18.01
CA LEU A 420 10.63 21.79 -19.28
C LEU A 420 12.08 21.38 -19.03
N HIS A 421 12.77 22.12 -18.15
CA HIS A 421 14.13 21.80 -17.72
C HIS A 421 14.21 20.39 -17.10
N GLY A 422 13.31 20.05 -16.18
CA GLY A 422 13.29 18.72 -15.54
C GLY A 422 13.06 17.58 -16.53
N LEU A 423 12.14 17.74 -17.49
CA LEU A 423 11.91 16.75 -18.54
C LEU A 423 13.13 16.59 -19.46
N PHE A 424 13.78 17.69 -19.82
CA PHE A 424 14.98 17.63 -20.64
C PHE A 424 16.16 16.97 -19.95
N GLN A 425 16.30 17.11 -18.62
CA GLN A 425 17.36 16.44 -17.88
C GLN A 425 17.27 14.91 -18.00
N GLY A 426 16.04 14.39 -18.11
CA GLY A 426 15.83 12.96 -18.31
C GLY A 426 15.94 12.50 -19.76
N SER A 427 15.50 13.34 -20.71
CA SER A 427 15.49 12.99 -22.14
C SER A 427 16.89 12.79 -22.72
N LEU A 428 16.98 11.95 -23.75
CA LEU A 428 18.22 11.80 -24.51
C LEU A 428 18.49 13.05 -25.36
N ASP A 429 19.73 13.53 -25.36
CA ASP A 429 20.23 14.66 -26.14
C ASP A 429 19.77 14.64 -27.61
N LYS A 430 19.99 13.51 -28.30
CA LYS A 430 19.59 13.31 -29.71
C LYS A 430 18.08 13.44 -29.95
N MET A 431 17.27 13.25 -28.92
CA MET A 431 15.82 13.39 -29.00
C MET A 431 15.37 14.83 -28.73
N VAL A 432 16.13 15.59 -27.94
CA VAL A 432 15.85 17.01 -27.66
C VAL A 432 16.35 17.90 -28.80
N LEU A 433 17.51 17.60 -29.39
CA LEU A 433 18.18 18.39 -30.41
C LEU A 433 17.27 18.85 -31.58
N PRO A 434 16.42 17.99 -32.18
CA PRO A 434 15.54 18.40 -33.28
C PRO A 434 14.52 19.48 -32.90
N HIS A 435 14.22 19.63 -31.61
CA HIS A 435 13.23 20.59 -31.10
C HIS A 435 13.85 21.90 -30.62
N VAL A 436 15.19 22.00 -30.55
CA VAL A 436 15.90 23.22 -30.10
C VAL A 436 15.44 24.48 -30.83
N PRO A 437 15.27 24.50 -32.18
CA PRO A 437 14.80 25.70 -32.87
C PRO A 437 13.42 26.19 -32.38
N GLU A 438 12.47 25.27 -32.21
CA GLU A 438 11.10 25.59 -31.76
C GLU A 438 11.10 26.13 -30.32
N ILE A 439 11.97 25.57 -29.47
CA ILE A 439 12.13 26.01 -28.08
C ILE A 439 12.73 27.41 -28.05
N LEU A 440 13.81 27.65 -28.79
CA LEU A 440 14.48 28.95 -28.89
C LEU A 440 13.53 30.03 -29.41
N GLU A 441 12.77 29.74 -30.47
CA GLU A 441 11.75 30.65 -31.00
C GLU A 441 10.71 31.02 -29.93
N THR A 442 10.26 30.02 -29.17
CA THR A 442 9.26 30.24 -28.12
C THR A 442 9.82 31.07 -26.98
N ILE A 443 11.01 30.75 -26.45
CA ILE A 443 11.57 31.49 -25.30
C ILE A 443 12.11 32.88 -25.67
N ALA A 444 12.39 33.12 -26.96
CA ALA A 444 12.83 34.41 -27.47
C ALA A 444 11.69 35.40 -27.75
N MET A 445 10.43 35.02 -27.51
CA MET A 445 9.30 35.93 -27.69
C MET A 445 9.41 37.15 -26.76
N PRO A 446 9.11 38.38 -27.25
CA PRO A 446 9.16 39.59 -26.42
C PRO A 446 8.30 39.48 -25.15
N SER A 447 7.13 38.83 -25.25
CA SER A 447 6.23 38.58 -24.12
C SER A 447 6.86 37.81 -22.96
N ILE A 448 7.96 37.09 -23.19
CA ILE A 448 8.69 36.32 -22.18
C ILE A 448 9.97 37.05 -21.76
N LEU A 449 10.73 37.59 -22.72
CA LEU A 449 11.99 38.30 -22.44
C LEU A 449 11.76 39.61 -21.67
N ASP A 450 10.64 40.28 -21.91
CA ASP A 450 10.27 41.54 -21.25
C ASP A 450 9.76 41.32 -19.80
N LEU A 451 9.58 40.06 -19.37
CA LEU A 451 9.17 39.76 -17.99
C LEU A 451 10.29 40.12 -17.00
N GLU A 452 10.03 41.10 -16.12
CA GLU A 452 11.00 41.57 -15.13
C GLU A 452 11.24 40.59 -13.97
N SER A 453 10.44 39.52 -13.85
CA SER A 453 10.52 38.56 -12.75
C SER A 453 11.86 37.82 -12.71
N LYS A 454 12.56 37.94 -11.57
CA LYS A 454 13.80 37.21 -11.29
C LYS A 454 13.64 35.69 -11.43
N MET A 455 12.48 35.16 -11.04
CA MET A 455 12.22 33.71 -11.09
C MET A 455 12.10 33.22 -12.53
N VAL A 456 11.43 33.97 -13.41
CA VAL A 456 11.34 33.66 -14.85
C VAL A 456 12.73 33.66 -15.46
N LYS A 457 13.52 34.71 -15.20
CA LYS A 457 14.89 34.84 -15.75
C LYS A 457 15.81 33.69 -15.32
N LEU A 458 15.67 33.23 -14.06
CA LEU A 458 16.45 32.11 -13.54
C LEU A 458 15.99 30.76 -14.13
N ALA A 459 14.69 30.56 -14.34
CA ALA A 459 14.18 29.37 -15.02
C ALA A 459 14.62 29.35 -16.50
N LEU A 460 14.53 30.50 -17.19
CA LEU A 460 15.01 30.70 -18.55
C LEU A 460 16.50 30.39 -18.68
N SER A 461 17.32 30.90 -17.75
CA SER A 461 18.77 30.67 -17.77
C SER A 461 19.12 29.20 -17.61
N ARG A 462 18.38 28.43 -16.82
CA ARG A 462 18.58 26.97 -16.69
C ARG A 462 18.27 26.23 -17.99
N VAL A 463 17.17 26.58 -18.66
CA VAL A 463 16.82 26.00 -19.96
C VAL A 463 17.87 26.35 -21.02
N LEU A 464 18.30 27.62 -21.08
CA LEU A 464 19.33 28.08 -22.02
C LEU A 464 20.69 27.42 -21.77
N LEU A 465 21.09 27.27 -20.51
CA LEU A 465 22.32 26.57 -20.14
C LEU A 465 22.28 25.13 -20.64
N GLN A 466 21.18 24.42 -20.39
CA GLN A 466 21.01 23.05 -20.85
C GLN A 466 21.02 22.91 -22.38
N ILE A 467 20.39 23.86 -23.10
CA ILE A 467 20.47 23.88 -24.57
C ILE A 467 21.91 24.14 -25.04
N THR A 468 22.65 24.99 -24.32
CA THR A 468 24.05 25.31 -24.66
C THR A 468 24.93 24.08 -24.44
N GLU A 469 24.82 23.41 -23.29
CA GLU A 469 25.52 22.15 -22.98
C GLU A 469 25.19 21.07 -24.02
N LEU A 470 23.92 20.95 -24.42
CA LEU A 470 23.46 20.04 -25.47
C LEU A 470 24.10 20.35 -26.83
N LEU A 471 24.23 21.62 -27.19
CA LEU A 471 24.85 22.01 -28.45
C LEU A 471 26.36 21.76 -28.38
N GLU A 472 27.02 22.06 -27.26
CA GLU A 472 28.45 21.78 -27.05
C GLU A 472 28.78 20.29 -27.16
N SER A 473 27.95 19.40 -26.62
CA SER A 473 28.17 17.94 -26.67
C SER A 473 28.03 17.33 -28.07
N THR A 474 27.45 18.07 -29.01
CA THR A 474 27.25 17.63 -30.42
C THR A 474 28.39 18.02 -31.35
N TRP A 475 29.35 18.83 -30.89
CA TRP A 475 30.61 19.15 -31.59
C TRP A 475 31.77 18.35 -31.00
#